data_AF-A0A5N6LKL8-F1
#
_entry.id   AF-A0A5N6LKL8-F1
#
_cell.length_a   1.000
_cell.length_b   1.000
_cell.length_c   1.000
_cell.angle_alpha   90.00
_cell.angle_beta   90.00
_cell.angle_gamma   90.00
#
_symmetry.space_group_name_H-M   'P 1'
#
loop_
_entity.id
_entity.type
_entity.pdbx_description
1 polymer ?
#
loop_
_entity_poly.entity_id
_entity_poly.type
_entity_poly.pdbx_seq_one_letter_code
_entity_poly.pdbx_strand_id
1 'polypeptide(L)'
;MATKNLRNLSNQLNLDNEIGTGTKPPRLVFGDNFHDWKFRFKSFIKYIDPKLWRSIKEGPYVPMYESELNGLIPKDPELFTESDIFLREKDDNAYASLSMALSTEVRG
;
A
#
# COMPACT_ATOMS: atom_id res chain seq x y z
N MET A 1 40.03 2.96 1.98
CA MET A 1 39.10 1.92 1.47
C MET A 1 37.70 2.03 2.09
N ALA A 2 37.56 2.22 3.41
CA ALA A 2 36.26 2.30 4.08
C ALA A 2 35.28 3.37 3.53
N THR A 3 35.77 4.57 3.21
CA THR A 3 34.94 5.68 2.69
C THR A 3 34.33 5.41 1.31
N LYS A 4 35.01 4.64 0.45
CA LYS A 4 34.50 4.23 -0.87
C LYS A 4 33.34 3.23 -0.72
N ASN A 5 33.47 2.28 0.22
CA ASN A 5 32.44 1.29 0.48
C ASN A 5 31.17 1.92 1.06
N LEU A 6 31.32 2.93 1.94
CA LEU A 6 30.18 3.66 2.49
C LEU A 6 29.39 4.39 1.40
N ARG A 7 30.08 5.11 0.49
CA ARG A 7 29.41 5.80 -0.63
C ARG A 7 28.65 4.85 -1.55
N ASN A 8 29.24 3.69 -1.85
CA ASN A 8 28.58 2.68 -2.67
C ASN A 8 27.30 2.15 -2.01
N LEU A 9 27.33 1.90 -0.70
CA LEU A 9 26.16 1.46 0.06
C LEU A 9 25.07 2.53 0.09
N SER A 10 25.44 3.80 0.29
CA SER A 10 24.50 4.92 0.25
C SER A 10 23.80 5.03 -1.12
N ASN A 11 24.57 4.90 -2.20
CA ASN A 11 24.00 4.95 -3.55
C ASN A 11 23.04 3.78 -3.82
N GLN A 12 23.38 2.58 -3.35
CA GLN A 12 22.49 1.42 -3.47
C GLN A 12 21.19 1.63 -2.69
N LEU A 13 21.26 2.10 -1.45
CA LEU A 13 20.07 2.38 -0.63
C LEU A 13 19.18 3.46 -1.25
N ASN A 14 19.77 4.49 -1.84
CA ASN A 14 19.03 5.53 -2.54
C ASN A 14 18.30 4.96 -3.76
N LEU A 15 18.98 4.13 -4.55
CA LEU A 15 18.36 3.46 -5.69
C LEU A 15 17.23 2.53 -5.24
N ASP A 16 17.47 1.67 -4.26
CA ASP A 16 16.46 0.76 -3.71
C ASP A 16 15.24 1.53 -3.18
N ASN A 17 15.42 2.73 -2.60
CA ASN A 17 14.31 3.59 -2.21
C ASN A 17 13.57 4.17 -3.43
N GLU A 18 14.27 4.58 -4.48
CA GLU A 18 13.69 5.24 -5.64
C GLU A 18 12.88 4.27 -6.52
N ILE A 19 13.41 3.07 -6.77
CA ILE A 19 12.79 2.07 -7.65
C ILE A 19 12.06 0.95 -6.91
N GLY A 20 12.32 0.78 -5.61
CA GLY A 20 11.88 -0.38 -4.85
C GLY A 20 12.77 -1.60 -5.07
N THR A 21 12.40 -2.71 -4.43
CA THR A 21 13.03 -4.03 -4.61
C THR A 21 11.96 -5.07 -4.90
N GLY A 22 12.34 -6.34 -5.09
CA GLY A 22 11.36 -7.43 -5.24
C GLY A 22 10.42 -7.62 -4.04
N THR A 23 10.78 -7.09 -2.87
CA THR A 23 10.02 -7.27 -1.61
C THR A 23 9.63 -5.96 -0.94
N LYS A 24 10.10 -4.81 -1.43
CA LYS A 24 9.81 -3.50 -0.85
C LYS A 24 9.33 -2.52 -1.93
N PRO A 25 8.23 -1.78 -1.69
CA PRO A 25 7.77 -0.78 -2.64
C PRO A 25 8.78 0.38 -2.75
N PRO A 26 8.78 1.11 -3.88
CA PRO A 26 9.48 2.39 -3.96
C PRO A 26 8.96 3.34 -2.87
N ARG A 27 9.85 4.11 -2.27
CA ARG A 27 9.55 5.05 -1.19
C ARG A 27 9.41 6.46 -1.74
N LEU A 28 8.30 7.11 -1.42
CA LEU A 28 8.10 8.54 -1.61
C LEU A 28 8.87 9.26 -0.50
N VAL A 29 10.04 9.79 -0.84
CA VAL A 29 10.87 10.53 0.11
C VAL A 29 10.44 12.00 0.17
N PHE A 30 10.21 12.61 -0.99
CA PHE A 30 9.79 14.01 -1.17
C PHE A 30 8.59 14.07 -2.13
N GLY A 31 7.75 15.10 -2.02
CA GLY A 31 6.52 15.20 -2.82
C GLY A 31 6.72 15.61 -4.29
N ASP A 32 7.88 16.13 -4.65
CA ASP A 32 8.21 16.63 -5.99
C ASP A 32 8.26 15.51 -7.06
N ASN A 33 8.55 14.27 -6.66
CA ASN A 33 8.58 13.11 -7.55
C ASN A 33 7.31 12.24 -7.48
N PHE A 34 6.21 12.76 -6.94
CA PHE A 34 4.99 11.99 -6.68
C PHE A 34 4.45 11.26 -7.92
N HIS A 35 4.48 11.87 -9.11
CA HIS A 35 3.96 11.24 -10.33
C HIS A 35 4.74 9.98 -10.71
N ASP A 36 6.06 10.05 -10.70
CA ASP A 36 6.94 8.93 -11.02
C ASP A 36 6.87 7.85 -9.94
N TRP A 37 6.88 8.26 -8.67
CA TRP A 37 6.68 7.34 -7.55
C TRP A 37 5.35 6.61 -7.67
N LYS A 38 4.25 7.34 -7.93
CA LYS A 38 2.91 6.75 -8.06
C LYS A 38 2.86 5.72 -9.19
N PHE A 39 3.52 5.99 -10.31
CA PHE A 39 3.62 5.05 -11.43
C PHE A 39 4.36 3.77 -11.01
N ARG A 40 5.54 3.89 -10.38
CA ARG A 40 6.34 2.76 -9.92
C ARG A 40 5.63 1.97 -8.82
N PHE A 41 5.07 2.66 -7.82
CA PHE A 41 4.31 2.07 -6.72
C PHE A 41 3.09 1.31 -7.24
N LYS A 42 2.30 1.90 -8.13
CA LYS A 42 1.16 1.22 -8.77
C LYS A 42 1.60 -0.05 -9.50
N SER A 43 2.73 -0.01 -10.19
CA SER A 43 3.27 -1.17 -10.92
C SER A 43 3.70 -2.27 -9.95
N PHE A 44 4.38 -1.91 -8.86
CA PHE A 44 4.77 -2.83 -7.79
C PHE A 44 3.55 -3.49 -7.11
N ILE A 45 2.55 -2.70 -6.72
CA ILE A 45 1.32 -3.23 -6.09
C ILE A 45 0.61 -4.22 -7.02
N LYS A 46 0.46 -3.86 -8.30
CA LYS A 46 -0.18 -4.73 -9.28
C LYS A 46 0.60 -6.00 -9.56
N TYR A 47 1.92 -5.97 -9.42
CA TYR A 47 2.76 -7.15 -9.54
C TYR A 47 2.55 -8.12 -8.36
N ILE A 48 2.40 -7.60 -7.13
CA ILE A 48 2.13 -8.42 -5.93
C ILE A 48 0.73 -9.01 -5.96
N ASP A 49 -0.29 -8.16 -6.04
CA ASP A 49 -1.69 -8.58 -6.20
C ASP A 49 -2.46 -7.42 -6.86
N PRO A 50 -2.95 -7.60 -8.10
CA PRO A 50 -3.74 -6.60 -8.80
C PRO A 50 -4.95 -6.08 -8.00
N LYS A 51 -5.49 -6.88 -7.08
CA LYS A 51 -6.65 -6.52 -6.24
C LYS A 51 -6.30 -5.47 -5.18
N LEU A 52 -5.06 -5.43 -4.69
CA LEU A 52 -4.63 -4.43 -3.70
C LEU A 52 -4.72 -3.00 -4.24
N TRP A 53 -4.43 -2.79 -5.53
CA TRP A 53 -4.57 -1.47 -6.16
C TRP A 53 -6.02 -0.97 -6.12
N ARG A 54 -7.00 -1.90 -6.14
CA ARG A 54 -8.41 -1.56 -6.02
C ARG A 54 -8.71 -1.00 -4.63
N SER A 55 -8.28 -1.67 -3.57
CA SER A 55 -8.40 -1.19 -2.18
C SER A 55 -7.74 0.18 -1.97
N ILE A 56 -6.56 0.40 -2.54
CA ILE A 56 -5.87 1.71 -2.46
C ILE A 56 -6.68 2.83 -3.14
N LYS A 57 -7.35 2.52 -4.25
CA LYS A 57 -8.07 3.52 -5.06
C LYS A 57 -9.48 3.78 -4.55
N GLU A 58 -10.20 2.72 -4.16
CA GLU A 58 -11.62 2.76 -3.79
C GLU A 58 -11.82 2.92 -2.28
N GLY A 59 -10.78 2.69 -1.48
CA GLY A 59 -10.82 2.70 -0.04
C GLY A 59 -11.12 1.32 0.55
N PRO A 60 -11.15 1.22 1.89
CA PRO A 60 -11.41 -0.04 2.58
C PRO A 60 -12.80 -0.59 2.27
N TYR A 61 -12.89 -1.91 2.13
CA TYR A 61 -14.13 -2.65 2.08
C TYR A 61 -14.92 -2.48 3.38
N VAL A 62 -16.20 -2.17 3.23
CA VAL A 62 -17.17 -2.14 4.31
C VAL A 62 -18.12 -3.31 4.12
N PRO A 63 -18.12 -4.31 5.03
CA PRO A 63 -19.09 -5.41 4.99
C PRO A 63 -20.52 -4.87 5.10
N MET A 64 -21.37 -5.19 4.13
CA MET A 64 -22.77 -4.73 4.05
C MET A 64 -23.73 -5.91 3.88
N TYR A 65 -24.95 -5.80 4.37
CA TYR A 65 -26.07 -6.69 4.04
C TYR A 65 -27.25 -5.89 3.49
N GLU A 66 -28.09 -6.56 2.70
CA GLU A 66 -29.31 -5.96 2.16
C GLU A 66 -30.44 -6.10 3.19
N SER A 67 -30.95 -4.96 3.64
CA SER A 67 -32.14 -4.85 4.48
C SER A 67 -33.35 -4.53 3.60
N GLU A 68 -34.43 -5.28 3.79
CA GLU A 68 -35.69 -5.09 3.04
C GLU A 68 -36.29 -3.68 3.23
N LEU A 69 -36.01 -3.02 4.36
CA LEU A 69 -36.58 -1.73 4.71
C LEU A 69 -35.66 -0.55 4.40
N ASN A 70 -34.35 -0.79 4.45
CA ASN A 70 -33.34 0.28 4.55
C ASN A 70 -32.25 0.17 3.48
N GLY A 71 -32.32 -0.80 2.57
CA GLY A 71 -31.30 -1.03 1.55
C GLY A 71 -30.00 -1.59 2.15
N LEU A 72 -28.84 -1.18 1.63
CA LEU A 72 -27.55 -1.66 2.10
C LEU A 72 -27.17 -1.03 3.45
N ILE A 73 -27.03 -1.86 4.49
CA ILE A 73 -26.60 -1.45 5.84
C ILE A 73 -25.25 -2.11 6.18
N PRO A 74 -24.33 -1.39 6.85
CA PRO A 74 -23.11 -1.99 7.40
C PRO A 74 -23.43 -3.14 8.37
N LYS A 75 -22.74 -4.27 8.21
CA LYS A 75 -22.83 -5.38 9.15
C LYS A 75 -22.19 -4.99 10.49
N ASP A 76 -22.75 -5.53 11.57
CA ASP A 76 -22.07 -5.56 12.86
C ASP A 76 -20.82 -6.48 12.76
N PRO A 77 -19.68 -6.12 13.38
CA PRO A 77 -18.50 -6.98 13.44
C PRO A 77 -18.75 -8.43 13.88
N GLU A 78 -19.73 -8.66 14.76
CA GLU A 78 -20.10 -10.02 15.21
C GLU A 78 -20.72 -10.87 14.10
N LEU A 79 -21.22 -10.25 13.04
CA LEU A 79 -21.86 -10.89 11.88
C LEU A 79 -20.93 -11.01 10.67
N PHE A 80 -19.65 -10.71 10.82
CA PHE A 80 -18.70 -10.82 9.73
C PHE A 80 -18.50 -12.29 9.34
N THR A 81 -18.68 -12.56 8.06
CA THR A 81 -18.35 -13.85 7.46
C THR A 81 -16.85 -13.95 7.21
N GLU A 82 -16.35 -15.18 7.00
CA GLU A 82 -14.96 -15.39 6.59
C GLU A 82 -14.59 -14.61 5.32
N SER A 83 -15.54 -14.45 4.39
CA SER A 83 -15.35 -13.64 3.20
C SER A 83 -15.20 -12.15 3.53
N ASP A 84 -15.95 -11.63 4.50
CA ASP A 84 -15.83 -10.23 4.94
C ASP A 84 -14.45 -10.00 5.57
N ILE A 85 -14.01 -10.93 6.43
CA ILE A 85 -12.71 -10.89 7.10
C ILE A 85 -11.58 -10.90 6.06
N PHE A 86 -11.63 -11.83 5.10
CA PHE A 86 -10.62 -11.94 4.03
C PHE A 86 -10.49 -10.66 3.19
N LEU A 87 -11.59 -9.97 2.91
CA LEU A 87 -11.56 -8.70 2.18
C LEU A 87 -10.92 -7.58 3.03
N ARG A 88 -11.21 -7.53 4.33
CA ARG A 88 -10.58 -6.57 5.24
C ARG A 88 -9.09 -6.80 5.41
N GLU A 89 -8.65 -8.05 5.51
CA GLU A 89 -7.21 -8.38 5.56
C GLU A 89 -6.48 -7.93 4.29
N LYS A 90 -7.16 -7.91 3.13
CA LYS A 90 -6.59 -7.32 1.90
C LYS A 90 -6.44 -5.81 1.98
N ASP A 91 -7.39 -5.13 2.59
CA ASP A 91 -7.26 -3.69 2.82
C ASP A 91 -6.12 -3.39 3.80
N ASP A 92 -5.95 -4.22 4.83
CA ASP A 92 -4.82 -4.09 5.77
C ASP A 92 -3.47 -4.28 5.05
N ASN A 93 -3.39 -5.25 4.13
CA ASN A 93 -2.21 -5.44 3.28
C ASN A 93 -1.96 -4.26 2.34
N ALA A 94 -3.02 -3.69 1.75
CA ALA A 94 -2.93 -2.51 0.90
C ALA A 94 -2.45 -1.30 1.70
N TYR A 95 -2.99 -1.09 2.89
CA TYR A 95 -2.60 -0.04 3.82
C TYR A 95 -1.15 -0.18 4.30
N ALA A 96 -0.73 -1.41 4.66
CA ALA A 96 0.64 -1.69 5.04
C ALA A 96 1.63 -1.39 3.89
N SER A 97 1.28 -1.77 2.67
CA SER A 97 2.08 -1.50 1.48
C SER A 97 2.22 0.00 1.21
N LEU A 98 1.11 0.74 1.30
CA LEU A 98 1.11 2.20 1.16
C LEU A 98 1.94 2.85 2.26
N SER A 99 1.75 2.44 3.51
CA SER A 99 2.52 2.91 4.64
C SER A 99 4.02 2.71 4.38
N MET A 100 4.46 1.50 4.06
CA MET A 100 5.87 1.20 3.78
C MET A 100 6.47 2.06 2.67
N ALA A 101 5.65 2.46 1.70
CA ALA A 101 6.03 3.28 0.56
C ALA A 101 6.09 4.78 0.87
N LEU A 102 5.69 5.24 2.05
CA LEU A 102 5.79 6.64 2.46
C LEU A 102 6.93 6.84 3.47
N SER A 103 7.77 7.86 3.27
CA SER A 103 8.72 8.33 4.28
C SER A 103 7.99 8.92 5.50
N THR A 104 8.67 8.98 6.65
CA THR A 104 8.12 9.60 7.85
C THR A 104 7.81 11.09 7.66
N GLU A 105 8.55 11.76 6.77
CA GLU A 105 8.36 13.18 6.45
C GLU A 105 7.06 13.43 5.66
N VAL A 106 6.62 12.47 4.85
CA VAL A 106 5.38 12.56 4.07
C VAL A 106 4.15 12.13 4.87
N ARG A 107 4.32 11.35 5.94
CA ARG A 107 3.21 10.93 6.83
C ARG A 107 2.78 12.00 7.84
N GLY A 108 3.51 13.12 7.90
CA GLY A 108 3.28 14.23 8.83
C GLY A 108 2.06 15.07 8.51
#